data_AF-A0A7W6QDZ8-F1
#
_entry.id   AF-A0A7W6QDZ8-F1
#
_cell.length_a   1.000
_cell.length_b   1.000
_cell.length_c   1.000
_cell.angle_alpha   90.00
_cell.angle_beta   90.00
_cell.angle_gamma   90.00
#
_symmetry.space_group_name_H-M   'P 1'
#
loop_
_entity.id
_entity.type
_entity.pdbx_description
1 polymer ?
#
loop_
_entity_poly.entity_id
_entity_poly.type
_entity_poly.pdbx_seq_one_letter_code
_entity_poly.pdbx_strand_id
1 'polypeptide(L)'
;MRFLAVIITGLAVLAPAAHLLSLPNKIGMGKADYFVAQRAYAGWWIVGLMLPLAFLANIGNAAALKADGPAMTLSIAAAVLIVVNLVIFMIFTRPANAATKNWTVQPEHWEGLRRQWEYSHAANAAVTFLAFCCATLASIR
;
A
#
# COMPACT_ATOMS: atom_id res chain seq x y z
N MET A 1 4.85 -14.05 16.90
CA MET A 1 4.09 -12.90 16.37
C MET A 1 4.99 -11.89 15.67
N ARG A 2 6.07 -11.41 16.29
CA ARG A 2 7.02 -10.43 15.73
C ARG A 2 7.43 -10.71 14.27
N PHE A 3 7.98 -11.89 13.99
CA PHE A 3 8.39 -12.26 12.63
C PHE A 3 7.25 -12.18 11.60
N LEU A 4 6.06 -12.71 11.94
CA LEU A 4 4.89 -12.66 11.07
C LEU A 4 4.43 -11.22 10.81
N ALA A 5 4.41 -10.37 11.85
CA ALA A 5 4.08 -8.96 11.71
C ALA A 5 5.05 -8.25 10.75
N VAL A 6 6.36 -8.52 10.86
CA VAL A 6 7.38 -7.96 9.96
C VAL A 6 7.18 -8.45 8.53
N ILE A 7 7.13 -9.76 8.30
CA ILE A 7 7.05 -10.32 6.94
C ILE A 7 5.77 -9.90 6.23
N ILE A 8 4.61 -10.01 6.89
CA ILE A 8 3.34 -9.66 6.27
C ILE A 8 3.28 -8.15 5.97
N THR A 9 3.77 -7.30 6.87
CA THR A 9 3.83 -5.85 6.62
C THR A 9 4.79 -5.52 5.49
N GLY A 10 5.95 -6.20 5.42
CA GLY A 10 6.90 -6.04 4.32
C GLY A 10 6.32 -6.45 2.96
N LEU A 11 5.56 -7.56 2.91
CA LEU A 11 4.85 -7.98 1.69
C LEU A 11 3.79 -6.96 1.26
N ALA A 12 3.14 -6.27 2.20
CA ALA A 12 2.18 -5.21 1.89
C ALA A 12 2.81 -3.97 1.22
N VAL A 13 4.14 -3.76 1.36
CA VAL A 13 4.86 -2.66 0.70
C VAL A 13 5.02 -2.90 -0.81
N LEU A 14 5.06 -4.15 -1.26
CA LEU A 14 5.49 -4.52 -2.61
C LEU A 14 4.71 -3.83 -3.72
N ALA A 15 3.37 -3.92 -3.68
CA ALA A 15 2.52 -3.34 -4.72
C ALA A 15 2.65 -1.81 -4.80
N PRO A 16 2.43 -1.02 -3.74
CA PRO A 16 2.57 0.43 -3.84
C PRO A 16 4.01 0.87 -4.12
N ALA A 17 5.03 0.16 -3.63
CA ALA A 17 6.43 0.46 -3.95
C ALA A 17 6.74 0.26 -5.45
N ALA A 18 6.20 -0.78 -6.08
CA ALA A 18 6.35 -0.98 -7.52
C ALA A 18 5.77 0.20 -8.32
N HIS A 19 4.63 0.75 -7.89
CA HIS A 19 4.05 1.95 -8.49
C HIS A 19 4.94 3.19 -8.27
N LEU A 20 5.42 3.41 -7.05
CA LEU A 20 6.32 4.52 -6.73
C LEU A 20 7.60 4.47 -7.56
N LEU A 21 8.28 3.32 -7.63
CA LEU A 21 9.55 3.18 -8.33
C LEU A 21 9.42 3.31 -9.84
N SER A 22 8.26 2.95 -10.41
CA SER A 22 7.98 3.11 -11.83
C SER A 22 7.37 4.47 -12.19
N LEU A 23 6.97 5.28 -11.20
CA LEU A 23 6.28 6.56 -11.37
C LEU A 23 7.01 7.51 -12.34
N PRO A 24 8.34 7.76 -12.21
CA PRO A 24 9.03 8.72 -13.08
C PRO A 24 8.95 8.36 -14.56
N ASN A 25 8.91 7.05 -14.86
CA ASN A 25 8.84 6.55 -16.23
C ASN A 25 7.41 6.54 -16.78
N LYS A 26 6.39 6.42 -15.91
CA LYS A 26 4.98 6.28 -16.33
C LYS A 26 4.19 7.58 -16.36
N ILE A 27 4.51 8.54 -15.50
CA ILE A 27 3.64 9.71 -15.27
C ILE A 27 3.55 10.64 -16.49
N GLY A 28 4.56 10.59 -17.38
CA GLY A 28 4.61 11.36 -18.62
C GLY A 28 4.19 10.58 -19.88
N MET A 29 3.87 9.28 -19.77
CA MET A 29 3.55 8.45 -20.93
C MET A 29 2.31 8.95 -21.69
N GLY A 30 2.29 8.74 -23.01
CA GLY A 30 1.09 8.89 -23.82
C GLY A 30 0.02 7.85 -23.43
N LYS A 31 -1.22 8.09 -23.85
CA LYS A 31 -2.38 7.25 -23.49
C LYS A 31 -2.15 5.78 -23.84
N ALA A 32 -1.75 5.47 -25.08
CA ALA A 32 -1.54 4.10 -25.52
C ALA A 32 -0.48 3.38 -24.67
N ASP A 33 0.69 4.00 -24.49
CA ASP A 33 1.82 3.41 -23.76
C ASP A 33 1.49 3.21 -22.28
N TYR A 34 0.83 4.17 -21.64
CA TYR A 34 0.44 4.06 -20.23
C TYR A 34 -0.52 2.88 -20.00
N PHE A 35 -1.51 2.71 -20.88
CA PHE A 35 -2.45 1.59 -20.77
C PHE A 35 -1.80 0.24 -21.09
N VAL A 36 -0.80 0.21 -21.97
CA VAL A 36 0.05 -0.98 -22.19
C VAL A 36 0.84 -1.31 -20.93
N ALA A 37 1.51 -0.33 -20.32
CA ALA A 37 2.27 -0.50 -19.09
C ALA A 37 1.39 -0.98 -17.93
N GLN A 38 0.15 -0.47 -17.82
CA GLN A 38 -0.79 -0.87 -16.79
C GLN A 38 -1.16 -2.37 -16.82
N ARG A 39 -1.08 -3.03 -17.99
CA ARG A 39 -1.34 -4.48 -18.08
C ARG A 39 -0.36 -5.33 -17.26
N ALA A 40 0.82 -4.82 -16.96
CA ALA A 40 1.78 -5.51 -16.09
C ALA A 40 1.23 -5.72 -14.66
N TYR A 41 0.27 -4.90 -14.22
CA TYR A 41 -0.35 -4.97 -12.90
C TYR A 41 -1.69 -5.72 -12.88
N ALA A 42 -2.09 -6.33 -13.99
CA ALA A 42 -3.32 -7.12 -14.05
C ALA A 42 -3.28 -8.23 -12.98
N GLY A 43 -4.34 -8.33 -12.16
CA GLY A 43 -4.45 -9.34 -11.11
C GLY A 43 -3.74 -9.00 -9.79
N TRP A 44 -3.01 -7.89 -9.69
CA TRP A 44 -2.25 -7.53 -8.48
C TRP A 44 -3.12 -7.17 -7.26
N TRP A 45 -4.45 -7.08 -7.43
CA TRP A 45 -5.38 -6.90 -6.31
C TRP A 45 -5.20 -7.97 -5.21
N ILE A 46 -4.71 -9.17 -5.55
CA ILE A 46 -4.41 -10.23 -4.58
C ILE A 46 -3.32 -9.83 -3.59
N VAL A 47 -2.33 -9.03 -4.00
CA VAL A 47 -1.28 -8.49 -3.11
C VAL A 47 -1.89 -7.54 -2.09
N GLY A 48 -2.98 -6.85 -2.45
CA GLY A 48 -3.74 -6.00 -1.54
C GLY A 48 -4.31 -6.75 -0.33
N LEU A 49 -4.49 -8.08 -0.40
CA LEU A 49 -4.91 -8.90 0.74
C LEU A 49 -3.86 -8.95 1.86
N MET A 50 -2.61 -8.55 1.60
CA MET A 50 -1.58 -8.43 2.64
C MET A 50 -1.88 -7.28 3.62
N LEU A 51 -2.62 -6.24 3.23
CA LEU A 51 -2.97 -5.13 4.12
C LEU A 51 -3.84 -5.54 5.32
N PRO A 52 -5.02 -6.20 5.15
CA PRO A 52 -5.80 -6.66 6.28
C PRO A 52 -5.06 -7.69 7.14
N LEU A 53 -4.25 -8.56 6.53
CA LEU A 53 -3.40 -9.49 7.27
C LEU A 53 -2.33 -8.76 8.10
N ALA A 54 -1.68 -7.74 7.54
CA ALA A 54 -0.70 -6.93 8.24
C ALA A 54 -1.32 -6.17 9.41
N PHE A 55 -2.55 -5.66 9.24
CA PHE A 55 -3.29 -5.01 10.32
C PHE A 55 -3.52 -5.99 11.48
N LEU A 56 -4.08 -7.17 11.20
CA LEU A 56 -4.34 -8.19 12.22
C LEU A 56 -3.04 -8.68 12.89
N ALA A 57 -1.97 -8.84 12.12
CA ALA A 57 -0.68 -9.26 12.63
C ALA A 57 -0.08 -8.23 13.60
N ASN A 58 -0.17 -6.94 13.30
CA ASN A 58 0.33 -5.87 14.16
C ASN A 58 -0.53 -5.65 15.41
N ILE A 59 -1.86 -5.79 15.32
CA ILE A 59 -2.74 -5.78 16.51
C ILE A 59 -2.44 -6.98 17.42
N GLY A 60 -2.30 -8.17 16.84
CA GLY A 60 -1.90 -9.37 17.60
C GLY A 60 -0.51 -9.23 18.22
N ASN A 61 0.43 -8.60 17.52
CA ASN A 61 1.77 -8.32 18.05
C ASN A 61 1.72 -7.32 19.21
N ALA A 62 0.91 -6.26 19.11
CA ALA A 62 0.72 -5.30 20.20
C ALA A 62 0.17 -5.99 21.47
N ALA A 63 -0.85 -6.84 21.32
CA ALA A 63 -1.41 -7.60 22.43
C ALA A 63 -0.40 -8.56 23.08
N ALA A 64 0.43 -9.22 22.25
CA ALA A 64 1.49 -10.11 22.71
C ALA A 64 2.63 -9.36 23.44
N LEU A 65 2.85 -8.09 23.11
CA LEU A 65 3.92 -7.25 23.67
C LEU A 65 3.43 -6.27 24.74
N LYS A 66 2.25 -6.50 25.35
CA LYS A 66 1.66 -5.59 26.36
C LYS A 66 2.56 -5.27 27.57
N ALA A 67 3.52 -6.12 27.89
CA ALA A 67 4.49 -5.91 28.96
C ALA A 67 5.69 -5.04 28.54
N ASP A 68 5.91 -4.88 27.23
CA ASP A 68 6.92 -4.03 26.63
C ASP A 68 6.21 -2.82 25.98
N GLY A 69 6.00 -1.78 26.78
CA GLY A 69 5.27 -0.57 26.36
C GLY A 69 5.78 0.06 25.05
N PRO A 70 7.10 0.24 24.88
CA PRO A 70 7.67 0.71 23.62
C PRO A 70 7.36 -0.20 22.42
N ALA A 71 7.57 -1.51 22.51
CA ALA A 71 7.31 -2.41 21.39
C ALA A 71 5.81 -2.57 21.07
N MET A 72 4.95 -2.51 22.10
CA MET A 72 3.50 -2.42 21.93
C MET A 72 3.10 -1.16 21.17
N THR A 73 3.63 0.01 21.56
CA THR A 73 3.34 1.30 20.91
C THR A 73 3.75 1.29 19.45
N LEU A 74 4.93 0.76 19.13
CA LEU A 74 5.39 0.61 17.74
C LEU A 74 4.48 -0.31 16.92
N SER A 75 3.98 -1.41 17.50
CA SER A 75 3.04 -2.31 16.84
C SER A 75 1.68 -1.63 16.58
N ILE A 76 1.20 -0.82 17.53
CA ILE A 76 -0.02 -0.01 17.35
C ILE A 76 0.20 1.04 16.25
N ALA A 77 1.33 1.73 16.24
CA ALA A 77 1.67 2.70 15.20
C ALA A 77 1.68 2.07 13.81
N ALA A 78 2.25 0.87 13.65
CA ALA A 78 2.20 0.11 12.40
C ALA A 78 0.75 -0.19 11.97
N ALA A 79 -0.10 -0.64 12.90
CA ALA A 79 -1.52 -0.89 12.61
C ALA A 79 -2.29 0.38 12.18
N VAL A 80 -2.03 1.52 12.84
CA VAL A 80 -2.62 2.81 12.48
C VAL A 80 -2.18 3.27 11.09
N LEU A 81 -0.89 3.14 10.75
CA LEU A 81 -0.38 3.47 9.42
C LEU A 81 -1.01 2.59 8.32
N ILE A 82 -1.29 1.31 8.61
CA ILE A 82 -2.03 0.44 7.69
C ILE A 82 -3.47 0.94 7.48
N VAL A 83 -4.14 1.43 8.53
CA VAL A 83 -5.46 2.08 8.40
C VAL A 83 -5.38 3.34 7.55
N VAL A 84 -4.34 4.17 7.74
CA VAL A 84 -4.11 5.36 6.89
C VAL A 84 -3.96 4.98 5.43
N ASN A 85 -3.22 3.91 5.11
CA ASN A 85 -3.13 3.39 3.75
C ASN A 85 -4.52 3.03 3.18
N LEU A 86 -5.34 2.30 3.94
CA LEU A 86 -6.69 1.93 3.51
C LEU A 86 -7.57 3.16 3.26
N VAL A 87 -7.45 4.20 4.08
CA VAL A 87 -8.15 5.47 3.88
C VAL A 87 -7.71 6.15 2.57
N ILE A 88 -6.41 6.24 2.31
CA ILE A 88 -5.87 6.78 1.05
C ILE A 88 -6.40 5.96 -0.15
N PHE A 89 -6.38 4.63 -0.03
CA PHE A 89 -6.90 3.74 -1.07
C PHE A 89 -8.38 4.00 -1.35
N MET A 90 -9.21 4.09 -0.30
CA MET A 90 -10.65 4.27 -0.46
C MET A 90 -11.01 5.63 -1.06
N ILE A 91 -10.29 6.69 -0.70
CA ILE A 91 -10.56 8.05 -1.15
C ILE A 91 -9.99 8.31 -2.55
N PHE A 92 -8.79 7.79 -2.88
CA PHE A 92 -8.07 8.18 -4.08
C PHE A 92 -7.85 7.03 -5.08
N THR A 93 -7.41 5.86 -4.64
CA THR A 93 -7.09 4.75 -5.55
C THR A 93 -8.35 4.06 -6.09
N ARG A 94 -9.31 3.74 -5.22
CA ARG A 94 -10.53 3.01 -5.55
C ARG A 94 -11.42 3.75 -6.55
N PRO A 95 -11.65 5.08 -6.45
CA PRO A 95 -12.47 5.79 -7.45
C PRO A 95 -11.85 5.74 -8.84
N ALA A 96 -10.53 5.89 -8.96
CA ALA A 96 -9.83 5.77 -10.24
C ALA A 96 -9.89 4.34 -10.80
N ASN A 97 -9.75 3.32 -9.95
CA ASN A 97 -9.99 1.92 -10.36
C ASN A 97 -11.42 1.71 -10.89
N ALA A 98 -12.43 2.25 -10.21
CA ALA A 98 -13.83 2.12 -10.63
C ALA A 98 -14.10 2.80 -11.98
N ALA A 99 -13.64 4.04 -12.15
CA ALA A 99 -13.84 4.82 -13.38
C ALA A 99 -13.14 4.20 -14.61
N THR A 100 -11.98 3.56 -14.39
CA THR A 100 -11.20 2.93 -15.46
C THR A 100 -11.48 1.43 -15.62
N LYS A 101 -12.38 0.86 -14.80
CA LYS A 101 -12.55 -0.60 -14.66
C LYS A 101 -11.20 -1.32 -14.51
N ASN A 102 -10.39 -0.88 -13.55
CA ASN A 102 -9.01 -1.31 -13.33
C ASN A 102 -8.13 -1.14 -14.58
N TRP A 103 -8.13 0.07 -15.14
CA TRP A 103 -7.32 0.44 -16.32
C TRP A 103 -7.61 -0.37 -17.59
N THR A 104 -8.80 -0.98 -17.70
CA THR A 104 -9.24 -1.68 -18.93
C THR A 104 -10.10 -0.79 -19.84
N VAL A 105 -10.67 0.28 -19.30
CA VAL A 105 -11.42 1.30 -20.03
C VAL A 105 -10.63 2.60 -20.04
N GLN A 106 -10.76 3.35 -21.15
CA GLN A 106 -10.01 4.57 -21.42
C GLN A 106 -10.91 5.84 -21.44
N PRO A 107 -11.37 6.35 -20.27
CA PRO A 107 -12.17 7.56 -20.19
C PRO A 107 -11.51 8.78 -20.83
N GLU A 108 -12.31 9.81 -21.14
CA GLU A 108 -11.80 11.07 -21.67
C GLU A 108 -10.83 11.76 -20.69
N HIS A 109 -11.20 11.81 -19.40
CA HIS A 109 -10.42 12.43 -18.33
C HIS A 109 -9.33 11.51 -17.71
N TRP A 110 -8.82 10.52 -18.48
CA TRP A 110 -7.88 9.50 -17.98
C TRP A 110 -6.61 10.07 -17.35
N GLU A 111 -6.11 11.22 -17.80
CA GLU A 111 -4.90 11.84 -17.24
C GLU A 111 -5.08 12.28 -15.80
N GLY A 112 -6.25 12.83 -15.48
CA GLY A 112 -6.63 13.17 -14.11
C GLY A 112 -6.66 11.93 -13.22
N LEU A 113 -7.29 10.86 -13.70
CA LEU A 113 -7.34 9.57 -13.01
C LEU A 113 -5.95 8.98 -12.82
N ARG A 114 -5.05 9.11 -13.82
CA ARG A 114 -3.67 8.62 -13.73
C ARG A 114 -2.93 9.32 -12.60
N ARG A 115 -2.97 10.66 -12.59
CA ARG A 115 -2.28 11.44 -11.55
C ARG A 115 -2.81 11.05 -10.17
N GLN A 116 -4.13 11.07 -9.99
CA GLN A 116 -4.75 10.68 -8.72
C GLN A 116 -4.31 9.28 -8.28
N TRP A 117 -4.37 8.31 -9.18
CA TRP A 117 -4.08 6.92 -8.86
C TRP A 117 -2.59 6.66 -8.57
N GLU A 118 -1.70 7.10 -9.46
CA GLU A 118 -0.27 6.88 -9.30
C GLU A 118 0.29 7.62 -8.07
N TYR A 119 -0.15 8.86 -7.81
CA TYR A 119 0.27 9.58 -6.60
C TYR A 119 -0.34 9.00 -5.32
N SER A 120 -1.55 8.45 -5.37
CA SER A 120 -2.12 7.74 -4.20
C SER A 120 -1.30 6.49 -3.84
N HIS A 121 -0.79 5.77 -4.84
CA HIS A 121 0.12 4.63 -4.60
C HIS A 121 1.47 5.08 -4.08
N ALA A 122 2.02 6.19 -4.59
CA ALA A 122 3.24 6.78 -4.06
C ALA A 122 3.11 7.14 -2.57
N ALA A 123 2.00 7.78 -2.18
CA ALA A 123 1.71 8.08 -0.78
C ALA A 123 1.56 6.79 0.05
N ASN A 124 0.83 5.79 -0.47
CA ASN A 124 0.67 4.50 0.19
C ASN A 124 2.00 3.74 0.33
N ALA A 125 2.93 3.87 -0.61
CA ALA A 125 4.24 3.25 -0.51
C ALA A 125 5.01 3.81 0.69
N ALA A 126 5.02 5.14 0.85
CA ALA A 126 5.67 5.80 1.99
C ALA A 126 5.02 5.40 3.33
N VAL A 127 3.68 5.46 3.40
CA VAL A 127 2.93 5.12 4.63
C VAL A 127 3.14 3.66 5.03
N THR A 128 3.05 2.72 4.09
CA THR A 128 3.24 1.29 4.39
C THR A 128 4.69 0.95 4.66
N PHE A 129 5.65 1.64 4.04
CA PHE A 129 7.07 1.51 4.40
C PHE A 129 7.33 1.97 5.83
N LEU A 130 6.73 3.09 6.28
CA LEU A 130 6.78 3.51 7.67
C LEU A 130 6.16 2.47 8.61
N ALA A 131 5.04 1.86 8.23
CA ALA A 131 4.43 0.77 9.00
C ALA A 131 5.38 -0.42 9.14
N PHE A 132 6.08 -0.78 8.05
CA PHE A 132 7.09 -1.83 8.05
C PHE A 132 8.28 -1.49 8.97
N CYS A 133 8.77 -0.24 8.95
CA CYS A 133 9.79 0.22 9.88
C CYS A 133 9.34 0.09 11.34
N CYS A 134 8.11 0.50 11.66
CA CYS A 134 7.54 0.36 13.01
C CYS A 134 7.45 -1.11 13.44
N ALA A 135 6.94 -2.00 12.59
CA ALA A 135 6.86 -3.44 12.86
C ALA A 135 8.26 -4.07 13.06
N THR A 136 9.24 -3.66 12.26
CA THR A 136 10.63 -4.11 12.36
C THR A 136 11.27 -3.65 13.67
N LEU A 137 11.14 -2.36 14.02
CA LEU A 137 11.64 -1.83 15.29
C LEU A 137 10.99 -2.51 16.49
N ALA A 138 9.69 -2.81 16.44
CA ALA A 138 9.01 -3.57 17.49
C ALA A 138 9.54 -5.01 17.64
N SER A 139 10.11 -5.58 16.57
CA SER A 139 10.60 -6.96 16.57
C SER A 139 11.99 -7.13 17.20
N ILE A 140 12.83 -6.10 17.08
CA ILE A 140 14.22 -6.11 17.55
C ILE A 140 14.41 -5.43 18.92
N ARG A 141 13.32 -4.92 19.50
CA ARG A 141 13.26 -4.37 20.86
C ARG A 141 13.14 -5.48 21.90
#